data_AF-A0A914MFH9-F1
#
_entry.id   AF-A0A914MFH9-F1
#
_cell.length_a   1.000
_cell.length_b   1.000
_cell.length_c   1.000
_cell.angle_alpha   90.00
_cell.angle_beta   90.00
_cell.angle_gamma   90.00
#
_symmetry.space_group_name_H-M   'P 1'
#
loop_
_entity.id
_entity.type
_entity.pdbx_description
1 polymer ?
#
loop_
_entity_poly.entity_id
_entity_poly.type
_entity_poly.pdbx_seq_one_letter_code
_entity_poly.pdbx_strand_id
1 'polypeptide(L)'
;MLCRLYGIFGCVERIKEMEKQIQLKFIQKDSLAFLRFFTPYHFGRFKEANIYYTDLGVMFDMNERETNECLVNAYKNNSFAQIQNLIEFSEKANNSIFSIGADILNRILTVCFTPLEEKSGGEEKLASILIGDEKSHPIDWDKLSDNRDFSVFPTIISDKLIKQLAEYSFTQMKNYFYLKNAIITAIGNIGNILLEDKIAKLELAMVECNSVLNNKEKDFEVGSLFRTVTRIFWR
;
A
#
# COMPACT_ATOMS: atom_id res chain seq x y z
N MET A 1 -23.03 -14.91 11.06
CA MET A 1 -22.28 -16.00 11.74
C MET A 1 -21.55 -16.92 10.78
N LEU A 2 -22.19 -17.39 9.69
CA LEU A 2 -21.58 -18.36 8.77
C LEU A 2 -20.29 -17.86 8.07
N CYS A 3 -20.22 -16.57 7.68
CA CYS A 3 -18.96 -15.98 7.16
C CYS A 3 -17.78 -16.16 8.12
N ARG A 4 -18.02 -16.03 9.44
CA ARG A 4 -16.96 -16.15 10.44
C ARG A 4 -16.48 -17.58 10.59
N LEU A 5 -17.40 -18.55 10.55
CA LEU A 5 -17.06 -19.98 10.54
C LEU A 5 -16.21 -20.33 9.33
N TYR A 6 -16.60 -19.89 8.13
CA TYR A 6 -15.78 -20.07 6.93
C TYR A 6 -14.43 -19.37 7.02
N GLY A 7 -14.34 -18.22 7.70
CA GLY A 7 -13.08 -17.55 8.00
C GLY A 7 -12.13 -18.41 8.82
N ILE A 8 -12.64 -19.14 9.81
CA ILE A 8 -11.84 -20.06 10.64
C ILE A 8 -11.34 -21.26 9.81
N PHE A 9 -12.16 -21.77 8.89
CA PHE A 9 -11.79 -22.89 8.02
C PHE A 9 -11.01 -22.48 6.76
N GLY A 10 -10.84 -21.18 6.50
CA GLY A 10 -10.16 -20.70 5.30
C GLY A 10 -10.96 -20.83 4.00
N CYS A 11 -12.29 -20.97 4.08
CA CYS A 11 -13.16 -21.09 2.90
C CYS A 11 -13.46 -19.73 2.26
N VAL A 12 -12.43 -19.08 1.69
CA VAL A 12 -12.49 -17.70 1.16
C VAL A 12 -13.59 -17.51 0.11
N GLU A 13 -13.74 -18.46 -0.83
CA GLU A 13 -14.74 -18.38 -1.89
C GLU A 13 -16.16 -18.28 -1.34
N ARG A 14 -16.47 -19.05 -0.29
CA ARG A 14 -17.78 -19.03 0.37
C ARG A 14 -18.03 -17.72 1.12
N ILE A 15 -17.00 -17.13 1.73
CA ILE A 15 -17.11 -15.81 2.35
C ILE A 15 -17.44 -14.77 1.29
N LYS A 16 -16.75 -14.80 0.14
CA LYS A 16 -17.00 -13.89 -0.99
C LYS A 16 -18.42 -14.02 -1.55
N GLU A 17 -18.94 -15.25 -1.68
CA GLU A 17 -20.33 -15.48 -2.08
C GLU A 17 -21.33 -14.88 -1.07
N MET A 18 -21.06 -15.05 0.23
CA MET A 18 -21.92 -14.50 1.28
C MET A 18 -21.87 -12.98 1.35
N GLU A 19 -20.70 -12.36 1.19
CA GLU A 19 -20.58 -10.91 1.11
C GLU A 19 -21.42 -10.34 -0.05
N LYS A 20 -21.46 -11.05 -1.18
CA LYS A 20 -22.34 -10.67 -2.32
C LYS A 20 -23.82 -10.81 -1.97
N GLN A 21 -24.21 -11.85 -1.24
CA GLN A 21 -25.60 -12.05 -0.80
C GLN A 21 -26.04 -10.99 0.22
N ILE A 22 -25.16 -10.62 1.15
CA ILE A 22 -25.38 -9.54 2.13
C ILE A 22 -25.39 -8.17 1.44
N GLN A 23 -24.78 -8.07 0.25
CA GLN A 23 -24.65 -6.82 -0.53
C GLN A 23 -23.90 -5.73 0.24
N LEU A 24 -22.74 -6.06 0.81
CA LEU A 24 -21.90 -5.07 1.50
C LEU A 24 -21.41 -3.98 0.53
N LYS A 25 -21.74 -2.72 0.83
CA LYS A 25 -21.42 -1.56 -0.01
C LYS A 25 -20.67 -0.48 0.78
N PHE A 26 -19.76 0.22 0.09
CA PHE A 26 -19.04 1.40 0.60
C PHE A 26 -18.51 1.21 2.03
N ILE A 27 -18.82 2.14 2.93
CA ILE A 27 -18.36 2.16 4.32
C ILE A 27 -18.73 0.90 5.13
N GLN A 28 -19.77 0.15 4.74
CA GLN A 28 -20.09 -1.12 5.39
C GLN A 28 -18.97 -2.14 5.22
N LYS A 29 -18.21 -2.05 4.12
CA LYS A 29 -17.03 -2.88 3.90
C LYS A 29 -15.94 -2.59 4.93
N ASP A 30 -15.80 -1.36 5.40
CA ASP A 30 -14.84 -1.02 6.46
C ASP A 30 -15.29 -1.61 7.80
N SER A 31 -16.55 -1.36 8.19
CA SER A 31 -17.09 -1.88 9.45
C SER A 31 -17.14 -3.40 9.55
N LEU A 32 -17.32 -4.10 8.42
CA LEU A 32 -17.42 -5.55 8.36
C LEU A 32 -16.22 -6.23 7.70
N ALA A 33 -15.14 -5.48 7.42
CA ALA A 33 -13.93 -6.03 6.79
C ALA A 33 -13.35 -7.20 7.58
N PHE A 34 -13.44 -7.17 8.92
CA PHE A 34 -12.89 -8.22 9.79
C PHE A 34 -13.43 -9.63 9.52
N LEU A 35 -14.54 -9.77 8.78
CA LEU A 35 -15.08 -11.07 8.36
C LEU A 35 -14.18 -11.78 7.34
N ARG A 36 -13.55 -11.02 6.45
CA ARG A 36 -12.76 -11.56 5.32
C ARG A 36 -11.32 -11.10 5.32
N PHE A 37 -11.02 -9.91 5.83
CA PHE A 37 -9.76 -9.18 5.59
C PHE A 37 -8.50 -10.03 5.72
N PHE A 38 -8.36 -10.79 6.80
CA PHE A 38 -7.17 -11.60 7.07
C PHE A 38 -7.19 -12.98 6.41
N THR A 39 -8.37 -13.52 6.10
CA THR A 39 -8.55 -14.89 5.63
C THR A 39 -7.78 -15.19 4.33
N PRO A 40 -7.92 -14.44 3.22
CA PRO A 40 -7.25 -14.81 1.98
C PRO A 40 -5.72 -14.73 2.09
N TYR A 41 -5.20 -13.79 2.87
CA TYR A 41 -3.76 -13.64 3.07
C TYR A 41 -3.19 -14.78 3.95
N HIS A 42 -3.82 -15.11 5.08
CA HIS A 42 -3.32 -16.15 5.98
C HIS A 42 -3.44 -17.57 5.43
N PHE A 43 -4.46 -17.84 4.60
CA PHE A 43 -4.64 -19.15 3.96
C PHE A 43 -3.93 -19.25 2.59
N GLY A 44 -3.01 -18.34 2.26
CA GLY A 44 -2.18 -18.41 1.06
C GLY A 44 -2.91 -18.16 -0.26
N ARG A 45 -4.14 -17.61 -0.21
CA ARG A 45 -4.92 -17.21 -1.39
C ARG A 45 -4.50 -15.81 -1.85
N PHE A 46 -3.22 -15.63 -2.16
CA PHE A 46 -2.60 -14.33 -2.40
C PHE A 46 -3.17 -13.57 -3.59
N LYS A 47 -3.56 -14.25 -4.67
CA LYS A 47 -4.25 -13.61 -5.80
C LYS A 47 -5.57 -12.99 -5.39
N GLU A 48 -6.36 -13.70 -4.57
CA GLU A 48 -7.64 -13.20 -4.07
C GLU A 48 -7.46 -12.10 -3.03
N ALA A 49 -6.43 -12.21 -2.19
CA ALA A 49 -6.04 -11.17 -1.25
C ALA A 49 -5.66 -9.88 -1.98
N ASN A 50 -4.85 -9.98 -3.04
CA ASN A 50 -4.42 -8.82 -3.83
C ASN A 50 -5.61 -8.09 -4.46
N ILE A 51 -6.52 -8.84 -5.10
CA ILE A 51 -7.76 -8.27 -5.66
C ILE A 51 -8.59 -7.60 -4.55
N TYR A 52 -8.73 -8.25 -3.40
CA TYR A 52 -9.53 -7.73 -2.29
C TYR A 52 -8.95 -6.44 -1.67
N TYR A 53 -7.64 -6.37 -1.47
CA TYR A 53 -7.00 -5.16 -0.92
C TYR A 53 -6.99 -4.02 -1.93
N THR A 54 -6.83 -4.29 -3.22
CA THR A 54 -7.01 -3.28 -4.28
C THR A 54 -8.45 -2.77 -4.31
N ASP A 55 -9.45 -3.65 -4.24
CA ASP A 55 -10.87 -3.26 -4.20
C ASP A 55 -11.20 -2.43 -2.94
N LEU A 56 -10.54 -2.69 -1.81
CA LEU A 56 -10.69 -1.89 -0.60
C LEU A 56 -10.01 -0.52 -0.73
N GLY A 57 -8.80 -0.45 -1.27
CA GLY A 57 -8.10 0.83 -1.52
C GLY A 57 -8.94 1.76 -2.40
N VAL A 58 -9.44 1.25 -3.53
CA VAL A 58 -10.34 2.02 -4.42
C VAL A 58 -11.59 2.52 -3.70
N MET A 59 -12.14 1.72 -2.78
CA MET A 59 -13.31 2.13 -1.99
C MET A 59 -12.98 3.27 -1.03
N PHE A 60 -11.80 3.24 -0.38
CA PHE A 60 -11.36 4.32 0.50
C PHE A 60 -11.07 5.61 -0.29
N ASP A 61 -10.42 5.53 -1.45
CA ASP A 61 -10.17 6.69 -2.33
C ASP A 61 -11.49 7.33 -2.80
N MET A 62 -12.47 6.51 -3.18
CA MET A 62 -13.80 6.97 -3.55
C MET A 62 -14.50 7.66 -2.37
N ASN A 63 -14.41 7.06 -1.17
CA ASN A 63 -15.02 7.62 0.03
C ASN A 63 -14.40 8.97 0.43
N GLU A 64 -13.07 9.10 0.35
CA GLU A 64 -12.37 10.36 0.60
C GLU A 64 -12.86 11.45 -0.37
N ARG A 65 -12.90 11.14 -1.67
CA ARG A 65 -13.38 12.07 -2.70
C ARG A 65 -14.82 12.51 -2.45
N GLU A 66 -15.73 11.57 -2.24
CA GLU A 66 -17.16 11.86 -2.01
C GLU A 66 -17.35 12.70 -0.74
N THR A 67 -16.60 12.39 0.33
CA THR A 67 -16.65 13.16 1.59
C THR A 67 -16.16 14.59 1.38
N ASN A 68 -15.08 14.79 0.61
CA ASN A 68 -14.57 16.11 0.28
C ASN A 68 -15.57 16.93 -0.58
N GLU A 69 -16.24 16.29 -1.53
CA GLU A 69 -17.32 16.93 -2.32
C GLU A 69 -18.51 17.33 -1.42
N CYS A 70 -18.91 16.46 -0.47
CA CYS A 70 -19.92 16.77 0.53
C CYS A 70 -19.53 17.95 1.43
N LEU A 71 -18.27 18.02 1.88
CA LEU A 71 -17.75 19.13 2.68
C LEU A 71 -17.86 20.46 1.93
N VAL A 72 -17.40 20.51 0.68
CA VAL A 72 -17.50 21.71 -0.17
C VAL A 72 -18.96 22.15 -0.33
N ASN A 73 -19.87 21.20 -0.55
CA ASN A 73 -21.30 21.49 -0.67
C ASN A 73 -21.92 21.99 0.65
N ALA A 74 -21.50 21.45 1.80
CA ALA A 74 -21.94 21.92 3.11
C ALA A 74 -21.51 23.38 3.36
N TYR A 75 -20.28 23.75 2.99
CA TYR A 75 -19.81 25.14 3.04
C TYR A 75 -20.62 26.05 2.12
N LYS A 76 -20.85 25.65 0.86
CA LYS A 76 -21.66 26.44 -0.10
C LYS A 76 -23.09 26.68 0.39
N ASN A 77 -23.67 25.71 1.08
CA ASN A 77 -25.04 25.75 1.58
C ASN A 77 -25.16 26.28 3.02
N ASN A 78 -24.09 26.84 3.61
CA ASN A 78 -24.05 27.33 4.99
C ASN A 78 -24.53 26.30 6.04
N SER A 79 -24.35 25.00 5.76
CA SER A 79 -24.79 23.90 6.64
C SER A 79 -23.72 23.56 7.68
N PHE A 80 -23.32 24.56 8.48
CA PHE A 80 -22.19 24.47 9.41
C PHE A 80 -22.31 23.34 10.44
N ALA A 81 -23.53 22.99 10.84
CA ALA A 81 -23.78 21.88 11.77
C ALA A 81 -23.34 20.51 11.22
N GLN A 82 -23.33 20.33 9.89
CA GLN A 82 -22.94 19.07 9.25
C GLN A 82 -21.44 18.98 9.01
N ILE A 83 -20.74 20.13 8.94
CA ILE A 83 -19.32 20.19 8.59
C ILE A 83 -18.48 19.45 9.62
N GLN A 84 -18.73 19.68 10.91
CA GLN A 84 -17.99 18.99 11.98
C GLN A 84 -18.14 17.46 11.89
N ASN A 85 -19.37 16.99 11.67
CA ASN A 85 -19.64 15.55 11.53
C ASN A 85 -18.95 14.94 10.29
N LEU A 86 -18.89 15.69 9.19
CA LEU A 86 -18.21 15.25 7.96
C LEU A 86 -16.69 15.22 8.12
N ILE A 87 -16.11 16.18 8.86
CA ILE A 87 -14.68 16.16 9.20
C ILE A 87 -14.36 14.95 10.08
N GLU A 88 -15.13 14.73 11.15
CA GLU A 88 -14.94 13.57 12.03
C GLU A 88 -15.11 12.24 11.30
N PHE A 89 -16.07 12.17 10.37
CA PHE A 89 -16.24 11.00 9.51
C PHE A 89 -15.04 10.78 8.59
N SER A 90 -14.57 11.86 7.92
CA SER A 90 -13.41 11.82 7.04
C SER A 90 -12.17 11.33 7.77
N GLU A 91 -11.88 11.89 8.96
CA GLU A 91 -10.75 11.49 9.79
C GLU A 91 -10.86 10.03 10.23
N LYS A 92 -12.04 9.56 10.63
CA LYS A 92 -12.24 8.16 11.02
C LYS A 92 -12.10 7.20 9.84
N ALA A 93 -12.58 7.55 8.65
CA ALA A 93 -12.49 6.69 7.48
C ALA A 93 -11.05 6.61 6.95
N ASN A 94 -10.37 7.76 6.83
CA ASN A 94 -9.02 7.85 6.29
C ASN A 94 -7.99 7.20 7.23
N ASN A 95 -8.20 7.31 8.55
CA ASN A 95 -7.34 6.65 9.54
C ASN A 95 -7.80 5.23 9.92
N SER A 96 -8.71 4.62 9.15
CA SER A 96 -9.16 3.24 9.42
C SER A 96 -7.98 2.27 9.40
N ILE A 97 -7.92 1.41 10.42
CA ILE A 97 -6.95 0.31 10.47
C ILE A 97 -7.02 -0.61 9.25
N PHE A 98 -8.18 -0.75 8.60
CA PHE A 98 -8.31 -1.55 7.38
C PHE A 98 -7.88 -0.81 6.14
N SER A 99 -7.98 0.52 6.10
CA SER A 99 -7.43 1.33 5.02
C SER A 99 -5.91 1.17 4.99
N ILE A 100 -5.27 1.45 6.13
CA ILE A 100 -3.81 1.30 6.30
C ILE A 100 -3.36 -0.14 6.10
N GLY A 101 -4.10 -1.11 6.67
CA GLY A 101 -3.80 -2.52 6.49
C GLY A 101 -3.89 -2.97 5.04
N ALA A 102 -4.87 -2.46 4.28
CA ALA A 102 -5.05 -2.79 2.87
C ALA A 102 -3.87 -2.27 2.05
N ASP A 103 -3.43 -1.02 2.26
CA ASP A 103 -2.26 -0.45 1.60
C ASP A 103 -1.00 -1.31 1.84
N ILE A 104 -0.65 -1.55 3.12
CA ILE A 104 0.56 -2.28 3.50
C ILE A 104 0.56 -3.68 2.88
N LEU A 105 -0.55 -4.42 2.98
CA LEU A 105 -0.63 -5.77 2.42
C LEU A 105 -0.67 -5.78 0.89
N ASN A 106 -1.29 -4.78 0.27
CA ASN A 106 -1.31 -4.63 -1.18
C ASN A 106 0.10 -4.40 -1.72
N ARG A 107 0.89 -3.52 -1.11
CA ARG A 107 2.30 -3.28 -1.49
C ARG A 107 3.13 -4.55 -1.45
N ILE A 108 2.99 -5.35 -0.38
CA ILE A 108 3.66 -6.66 -0.26
C ILE A 108 3.28 -7.57 -1.43
N LEU A 109 1.98 -7.74 -1.67
CA LEU A 109 1.51 -8.67 -2.69
C LEU A 109 1.86 -8.19 -4.10
N THR A 110 1.74 -6.90 -4.36
CA THR A 110 2.09 -6.28 -5.64
C THR A 110 3.55 -6.54 -5.98
N VAL A 111 4.46 -6.41 -5.02
CA VAL A 111 5.88 -6.72 -5.23
C VAL A 111 6.09 -8.21 -5.54
N CYS A 112 5.40 -9.11 -4.83
CA CYS A 112 5.48 -10.55 -5.09
C CYS A 112 4.95 -10.96 -6.47
N PHE A 113 4.01 -10.21 -7.04
CA PHE A 113 3.38 -10.51 -8.34
C PHE A 113 3.90 -9.66 -9.50
N THR A 114 4.72 -8.65 -9.24
CA THR A 114 5.36 -7.85 -10.27
C THR A 114 6.57 -8.61 -10.81
N PRO A 115 6.60 -8.98 -12.10
CA PRO A 115 7.76 -9.63 -12.69
C PRO A 115 8.96 -8.67 -12.63
N LEU A 116 10.13 -9.21 -12.28
CA LEU A 116 11.39 -8.50 -12.42
C LEU A 116 11.65 -8.33 -13.93
N GLU A 117 11.64 -7.09 -14.40
CA GLU A 117 12.09 -6.79 -15.75
C GLU A 117 13.60 -7.12 -15.85
N GLU A 118 14.00 -7.88 -16.85
CA GLU A 118 15.43 -8.25 -17.07
C GLU A 118 16.31 -7.03 -17.40
N LYS A 119 15.70 -5.89 -17.73
CA LYS A 119 16.38 -4.64 -18.03
C LYS A 119 16.48 -3.75 -16.77
N SER A 120 17.60 -3.05 -16.66
CA SER A 120 17.97 -2.17 -15.54
C SER A 120 16.81 -1.26 -15.11
N GLY A 121 16.43 -1.32 -13.82
CA GLY A 121 15.39 -0.45 -13.23
C GLY A 121 14.24 -1.19 -12.54
N GLY A 122 14.14 -2.51 -12.73
CA GLY A 122 13.14 -3.34 -12.05
C GLY A 122 13.25 -3.30 -10.52
N GLU A 123 14.48 -3.32 -9.98
CA GLU A 123 14.69 -3.33 -8.53
C GLU A 123 14.30 -1.99 -7.87
N GLU A 124 14.52 -0.86 -8.56
CA GLU A 124 14.14 0.48 -8.07
C GLU A 124 12.63 0.62 -7.97
N LYS A 125 11.91 0.11 -8.98
CA LYS A 125 10.45 0.09 -8.99
C LYS A 125 9.88 -0.76 -7.86
N LEU A 126 10.48 -1.92 -7.57
CA LEU A 126 10.03 -2.76 -6.46
C LEU A 126 10.34 -2.12 -5.11
N ALA A 127 11.51 -1.50 -4.95
CA ALA A 127 11.88 -0.79 -3.74
C ALA A 127 10.94 0.40 -3.47
N SER A 128 10.55 1.16 -4.50
CA SER A 128 9.61 2.27 -4.36
C SER A 128 8.20 1.78 -3.98
N ILE A 129 7.69 0.70 -4.58
CA ILE A 129 6.40 0.09 -4.17
C ILE A 129 6.45 -0.36 -2.70
N LEU A 130 7.56 -0.99 -2.27
CA LEU A 130 7.72 -1.44 -0.89
C LEU A 130 7.79 -0.29 0.12
N ILE A 131 8.24 0.90 -0.27
CA ILE A 131 8.29 2.09 0.59
C ILE A 131 6.97 2.88 0.55
N GLY A 132 6.26 2.83 -0.59
CA GLY A 132 5.03 3.58 -0.79
C GLY A 132 5.23 5.08 -0.54
N ASP A 133 4.24 5.71 0.06
CA ASP A 133 4.23 7.15 0.34
C ASP A 133 4.79 7.52 1.72
N GLU A 134 5.49 6.61 2.41
CA GLU A 134 5.97 6.82 3.78
C GLU A 134 6.84 8.10 3.94
N LYS A 135 7.54 8.53 2.88
CA LYS A 135 8.36 9.75 2.89
C LYS A 135 7.54 11.04 2.85
N SER A 136 6.43 11.06 2.11
CA SER A 136 5.55 12.23 1.93
C SER A 136 4.43 12.25 2.95
N HIS A 137 3.86 11.08 3.25
CA HIS A 137 2.70 10.87 4.10
C HIS A 137 2.94 9.67 5.04
N PRO A 138 3.75 9.84 6.10
CA PRO A 138 3.99 8.78 7.07
C PRO A 138 2.70 8.42 7.81
N ILE A 139 2.57 7.14 8.16
CA ILE A 139 1.40 6.64 8.88
C ILE A 139 1.41 7.19 10.31
N ASP A 140 0.38 7.96 10.67
CA ASP A 140 0.16 8.40 12.05
C ASP A 140 -0.51 7.29 12.86
N TRP A 141 0.32 6.42 13.44
CA TRP A 141 -0.13 5.25 14.20
C TRP A 141 -1.04 5.59 15.38
N ASP A 142 -0.94 6.79 15.95
CA ASP A 142 -1.71 7.19 17.12
C ASP A 142 -3.10 7.72 16.78
N LYS A 143 -3.32 8.13 15.53
CA LYS A 143 -4.63 8.56 15.01
C LYS A 143 -5.44 7.42 14.40
N LEU A 144 -4.93 6.20 14.38
CA LEU A 144 -5.65 5.05 13.83
C LEU A 144 -7.00 4.84 14.51
N SER A 145 -8.03 4.57 13.72
CA SER A 145 -9.39 4.32 14.16
C SER A 145 -9.78 2.85 14.02
N ASP A 146 -10.58 2.38 14.98
CA ASP A 146 -11.26 1.08 14.89
C ASP A 146 -12.73 1.30 14.50
N ASN A 147 -13.05 1.01 13.24
CA ASN A 147 -14.40 1.19 12.69
C ASN A 147 -15.21 -0.12 12.68
N ARG A 148 -14.69 -1.20 13.28
CA ARG A 148 -15.31 -2.53 13.29
C ARG A 148 -16.63 -2.52 14.04
N ASP A 149 -17.67 -3.03 13.40
CA ASP A 149 -18.97 -3.24 14.04
C ASP A 149 -19.11 -4.68 14.54
N PHE A 150 -18.90 -4.87 15.84
CA PHE A 150 -19.10 -6.15 16.51
C PHE A 150 -20.55 -6.39 16.93
N SER A 151 -21.40 -5.35 16.91
CA SER A 151 -22.81 -5.45 17.33
C SER A 151 -23.67 -6.24 16.34
N VAL A 152 -23.18 -6.44 15.11
CA VAL A 152 -23.84 -7.27 14.09
C VAL A 152 -24.00 -8.75 14.48
N PHE A 153 -23.25 -9.22 15.47
CA PHE A 153 -23.40 -10.56 15.99
C PHE A 153 -24.28 -10.55 17.24
N PRO A 154 -25.34 -11.38 17.30
CA PRO A 154 -26.05 -11.58 18.56
C PRO A 154 -25.09 -12.26 19.53
N THR A 155 -24.80 -11.61 20.65
CA THR A 155 -23.92 -12.15 21.69
C THR A 155 -24.67 -12.30 23.01
N ILE A 156 -24.27 -13.31 23.79
CA ILE A 156 -24.76 -13.53 25.16
C ILE A 156 -23.78 -12.87 26.17
N ILE A 157 -22.69 -12.31 25.65
CA ILE A 157 -21.59 -11.76 26.43
C ILE A 157 -21.90 -10.32 26.81
N SER A 158 -21.40 -9.86 27.95
CA SER A 158 -21.59 -8.48 28.38
C SER A 158 -20.92 -7.48 27.43
N ASP A 159 -21.58 -6.35 27.18
CA ASP A 159 -21.05 -5.26 26.33
C ASP A 159 -19.68 -4.78 26.81
N LYS A 160 -19.44 -4.79 28.13
CA LYS A 160 -18.15 -4.44 28.72
C LYS A 160 -17.03 -5.36 28.23
N LEU A 161 -17.28 -6.68 28.19
CA LEU A 161 -16.27 -7.64 27.74
C LEU A 161 -16.05 -7.53 26.22
N ILE A 162 -17.10 -7.26 25.44
CA ILE A 162 -16.97 -7.02 23.99
C ILE A 162 -16.07 -5.83 23.72
N LYS A 163 -16.26 -4.71 24.44
CA LYS A 163 -15.39 -3.53 24.31
C LYS A 163 -13.94 -3.84 24.66
N GLN A 164 -13.69 -4.54 25.76
CA GLN A 164 -12.33 -4.96 26.14
C GLN A 164 -11.67 -5.85 25.10
N LEU A 165 -12.42 -6.80 24.51
CA LEU A 165 -11.91 -7.68 23.46
C LEU A 165 -11.67 -6.94 22.14
N ALA A 166 -12.54 -5.97 21.81
CA ALA A 166 -12.37 -5.11 20.65
C ALA A 166 -11.09 -4.27 20.77
N GLU A 167 -10.90 -3.61 21.90
CA GLU A 167 -9.69 -2.82 22.22
C GLU A 167 -8.42 -3.67 22.15
N TYR A 168 -8.43 -4.84 22.81
CA TYR A 168 -7.30 -5.77 22.76
C TYR A 168 -7.01 -6.20 21.32
N SER A 169 -8.03 -6.62 20.58
CA SER A 169 -7.88 -7.03 19.18
C SER A 169 -7.38 -5.88 18.29
N PHE A 170 -7.81 -4.66 18.55
CA PHE A 170 -7.38 -3.47 17.83
C PHE A 170 -5.88 -3.20 18.07
N THR A 171 -5.42 -3.28 19.32
CA THR A 171 -3.98 -3.18 19.65
C THR A 171 -3.16 -4.25 18.93
N GLN A 172 -3.65 -5.50 18.88
CA GLN A 172 -2.97 -6.57 18.15
C GLN A 172 -2.88 -6.28 16.64
N MET A 173 -3.95 -5.76 16.03
CA MET A 173 -3.94 -5.37 14.63
C MET A 173 -2.98 -4.20 14.36
N LYS A 174 -2.98 -3.17 15.21
CA LYS A 174 -2.04 -2.05 15.13
C LYS A 174 -0.60 -2.55 15.17
N ASN A 175 -0.25 -3.42 16.13
CA ASN A 175 1.09 -4.01 16.24
C ASN A 175 1.45 -4.86 15.01
N TYR A 176 0.51 -5.65 14.49
CA TYR A 176 0.72 -6.48 13.31
C TYR A 176 1.04 -5.63 12.08
N PHE A 177 0.25 -4.59 11.80
CA PHE A 177 0.49 -3.71 10.66
C PHE A 177 1.73 -2.84 10.84
N TYR A 178 2.00 -2.36 12.06
CA TYR A 178 3.24 -1.65 12.38
C TYR A 178 4.47 -2.49 12.04
N LEU A 179 4.49 -3.75 12.50
CA LEU A 179 5.58 -4.68 12.21
C LEU A 179 5.70 -4.93 10.70
N LYS A 180 4.57 -5.14 10.01
CA LYS A 180 4.58 -5.36 8.55
C LYS A 180 5.12 -4.15 7.80
N ASN A 181 4.68 -2.94 8.15
CA ASN A 181 5.18 -1.69 7.55
C ASN A 181 6.70 -1.54 7.79
N ALA A 182 7.16 -1.76 9.02
CA ALA A 182 8.57 -1.67 9.36
C ALA A 182 9.43 -2.66 8.54
N ILE A 183 8.95 -3.91 8.38
CA ILE A 183 9.65 -4.93 7.59
C ILE A 183 9.74 -4.53 6.11
N ILE A 184 8.63 -4.10 5.50
CA ILE A 184 8.62 -3.78 4.06
C ILE A 184 9.44 -2.53 3.76
N THR A 185 9.37 -1.52 4.62
CA THR A 185 10.16 -0.30 4.48
C THR A 185 11.64 -0.59 4.66
N ALA A 186 12.01 -1.48 5.60
CA ALA A 186 13.39 -1.93 5.74
C ALA A 186 13.88 -2.67 4.48
N ILE A 187 13.09 -3.58 3.92
CA ILE A 187 13.43 -4.31 2.68
C ILE A 187 13.56 -3.34 1.50
N GLY A 188 12.63 -2.39 1.35
CA GLY A 188 12.68 -1.37 0.30
C GLY A 188 13.92 -0.48 0.43
N ASN A 189 14.27 -0.06 1.65
CA ASN A 189 15.48 0.72 1.90
C ASN A 189 16.78 -0.06 1.60
N ILE A 190 16.83 -1.36 1.93
CA ILE A 190 17.96 -2.22 1.53
C ILE A 190 18.06 -2.27 0.00
N GLY A 191 16.93 -2.38 -0.71
CA GLY A 191 16.88 -2.31 -2.16
C GLY A 191 17.50 -1.03 -2.71
N ASN A 192 17.17 0.13 -2.14
CA ASN A 192 17.74 1.42 -2.55
C ASN A 192 19.24 1.53 -2.29
N ILE A 193 19.74 1.08 -1.12
CA ILE A 193 21.17 1.13 -0.80
C ILE A 193 21.98 0.29 -1.79
N LEU A 194 21.50 -0.91 -2.13
CA LEU A 194 22.16 -1.77 -3.11
C LEU A 194 22.19 -1.15 -4.52
N LEU A 195 21.21 -0.31 -4.86
CA LEU A 195 21.19 0.44 -6.12
C LEU A 195 22.19 1.60 -6.11
N GLU A 196 22.27 2.34 -5.01
CA GLU A 196 23.28 3.41 -4.84
C GLU A 196 24.70 2.85 -4.99
N ASP A 197 25.00 1.70 -4.39
CA ASP A 197 26.28 0.99 -4.55
C ASP A 197 26.55 0.57 -6.00
N LYS A 198 25.52 0.14 -6.74
CA LYS A 198 25.65 -0.21 -8.18
C LYS A 198 25.95 1.03 -9.02
N ILE A 199 25.26 2.14 -8.75
CA ILE A 199 25.47 3.43 -9.46
C ILE A 199 26.88 3.95 -9.19
N ALA A 200 27.32 3.95 -7.93
CA ALA A 200 28.66 4.40 -7.56
C ALA A 200 29.77 3.60 -8.28
N LYS A 201 29.60 2.27 -8.41
CA LYS A 201 30.52 1.41 -9.19
C LYS A 201 30.52 1.74 -10.68
N LEU A 202 29.37 2.11 -11.23
CA LEU A 202 29.20 2.48 -12.64
C LEU A 202 29.85 3.83 -12.93
N GLU A 203 29.69 4.82 -12.05
CA GLU A 203 30.37 6.11 -12.12
C GLU A 203 31.90 5.95 -12.08
N LEU A 204 32.41 5.08 -11.20
CA LEU A 204 33.82 4.74 -11.11
C LEU A 204 34.33 4.14 -12.43
N ALA A 205 33.60 3.18 -13.00
CA ALA A 205 33.93 2.58 -14.29
C ALA A 205 33.88 3.59 -15.45
N MET A 206 32.96 4.55 -15.41
CA MET A 206 32.87 5.63 -16.40
C MET A 206 34.06 6.60 -16.30
N VAL A 207 34.51 6.93 -15.09
CA VAL A 207 35.71 7.75 -14.86
C VAL A 207 36.96 7.03 -15.36
N GLU A 208 37.09 5.72 -15.08
CA GLU A 208 38.18 4.90 -15.60
C GLU A 208 38.18 4.87 -17.13
N CYS A 209 37.02 4.64 -17.77
CA CYS A 209 36.89 4.68 -19.23
C CYS A 209 37.30 6.05 -19.83
N ASN A 210 36.87 7.15 -19.21
CA ASN A 210 37.24 8.50 -19.65
C ASN A 210 38.74 8.77 -19.50
N SER A 211 39.38 8.26 -18.44
CA SER A 211 40.84 8.39 -18.26
C SER A 211 41.62 7.63 -19.36
N VAL A 212 41.13 6.47 -19.78
CA VAL A 212 41.72 5.68 -20.86
C VAL A 212 41.52 6.35 -22.23
N LEU A 213 40.35 6.96 -22.47
CA LEU A 213 40.08 7.75 -23.68
C LEU A 213 40.98 8.98 -23.77
N ASN A 214 41.14 9.73 -22.68
CA ASN A 214 42.00 10.91 -22.62
C ASN A 214 43.50 10.57 -22.78
N ASN A 215 43.92 9.37 -22.34
CA ASN A 215 45.28 8.89 -22.57
C ASN A 215 45.48 8.45 -24.03
N LYS A 216 44.47 7.86 -24.68
CA LYS A 216 44.53 7.49 -26.11
C LYS A 216 44.45 8.69 -27.07
N GLU A 217 43.83 9.80 -26.68
CA GLU A 217 43.88 11.05 -27.47
C GLU A 217 45.29 11.64 -27.55
N LYS A 218 46.16 11.38 -26.55
CA LYS A 218 47.57 11.78 -26.59
C LYS A 218 48.43 10.90 -27.50
N ASP A 219 48.01 9.67 -27.76
CA ASP A 219 48.73 8.71 -28.62
C ASP A 219 48.29 8.78 -30.10
N PHE A 220 47.20 9.50 -30.41
CA PHE A 220 46.62 9.56 -31.75
C PHE A 220 46.51 10.99 -32.29
N GLU A 221 47.65 11.61 -32.60
CA GLU A 221 47.70 12.65 -33.64
C GLU A 221 47.42 12.04 -35.03
N VAL A 222 46.16 11.67 -35.30
CA VAL A 222 45.61 11.68 -36.67
C VAL A 222 44.15 12.12 -36.60
N GLY A 223 43.95 13.42 -36.49
CA GLY A 223 42.65 14.09 -36.31
C GLY A 223 41.73 14.11 -37.54
N SER A 224 41.39 12.96 -38.16
CA SER A 224 40.39 12.96 -39.25
C SER A 224 39.28 11.90 -39.19
N LEU A 225 39.40 10.82 -38.39
CA LEU A 225 38.36 9.77 -38.37
C LEU A 225 37.22 10.01 -37.38
N PHE A 226 37.48 10.66 -36.23
CA PHE A 226 36.50 10.77 -35.13
C PHE A 226 35.34 11.74 -35.43
N ARG A 227 35.56 12.73 -36.30
CA ARG A 227 34.50 13.65 -36.77
C ARG A 227 33.50 12.99 -37.73
N THR A 228 33.86 11.86 -38.34
CA THR A 228 33.01 11.15 -39.30
C THR A 228 32.03 10.21 -38.60
N VAL A 229 32.45 9.56 -37.50
CA VAL A 229 31.60 8.58 -36.79
C VAL A 229 30.54 9.26 -35.90
N THR A 230 30.87 10.41 -35.31
CA THR A 230 29.93 11.19 -34.48
C THR A 230 28.78 11.82 -35.28
N ARG A 231 28.94 11.99 -36.60
CA ARG A 231 27.86 12.44 -37.50
C ARG A 231 26.89 11.33 -37.93
N ILE A 232 27.25 10.07 -37.76
CA ILE A 232 26.44 8.92 -38.22
C ILE A 232 25.50 8.44 -37.11
N PHE A 233 25.85 8.63 -35.83
CA PHE A 233 25.06 8.13 -34.69
C PHE A 233 24.04 9.12 -34.11
N TRP A 234 24.06 10.39 -34.50
CA TRP A 234 23.10 11.42 -34.07
C TRP A 234 22.34 12.02 -35.26
N ARG A 235 21.78 11.14 -36.10
CA ARG A 235 20.73 11.47 -37.08
C ARG A 235 19.65 10.39 -37.04
#